data_AF-A0A6B3BIG6-F1
#
_entry.id   AF-A0A6B3BIG6-F1
#
_cell.length_a   1.000
_cell.length_b   1.000
_cell.length_c   1.000
_cell.angle_alpha   90.00
_cell.angle_beta   90.00
_cell.angle_gamma   90.00
#
_symmetry.space_group_name_H-M   'P 1'
#
loop_
_entity.id
_entity.type
_entity.pdbx_description
1 polymer ?
#
loop_
_entity_poly.entity_id
_entity_poly.type
_entity_poly.pdbx_seq_one_letter_code
_entity_poly.pdbx_strand_id
1 'polypeptide(L)'
;MRPDRFQNFALDVLKNAPGTVRVQTLADAGDTNYPYGLAVTTANGETRWQIIGQLADGERHDNADAPVEGAPAGWQAAEPGDGPEAWLAAAVGQAESPEIARIERWSVREGERPDHQGLTVFFHNGAKAYVRKL
;
A
#
# COMPACT_ATOMS: atom_id res chain seq x y z
N MET A 1 4.96 4.80 10.43
CA MET A 1 4.08 5.54 9.50
C MET A 1 2.61 5.23 9.78
N ARG A 2 1.80 6.28 10.00
CA ARG A 2 0.33 6.18 10.16
C ARG A 2 -0.41 6.05 8.81
N PRO A 3 -1.69 5.61 8.79
CA PRO A 3 -2.45 5.32 7.56
C PRO A 3 -2.66 6.50 6.63
N ASP A 4 -2.87 7.69 7.16
CA ASP A 4 -3.03 8.94 6.42
C ASP A 4 -1.73 9.30 5.70
N ARG A 5 -0.58 9.22 6.39
CA ARG A 5 0.74 9.41 5.80
C ARG A 5 1.03 8.36 4.74
N PHE A 6 0.69 7.11 5.00
CA PHE A 6 0.89 6.04 4.03
C PHE A 6 0.00 6.21 2.79
N GLN A 7 -1.26 6.62 2.94
CA GLN A 7 -2.14 6.93 1.81
C GLN A 7 -1.57 8.06 0.95
N ASN A 8 -1.10 9.15 1.57
CA ASN A 8 -0.50 10.28 0.86
C ASN A 8 0.78 9.87 0.13
N PHE A 9 1.65 9.10 0.80
CA PHE A 9 2.84 8.51 0.19
C PHE A 9 2.49 7.64 -1.01
N ALA A 10 1.57 6.69 -0.85
CA ALA A 10 1.16 5.79 -1.92
C ALA A 10 0.50 6.56 -3.08
N LEU A 11 -0.30 7.60 -2.81
CA LEU A 11 -0.87 8.46 -3.85
C LEU A 11 0.23 9.15 -4.67
N ASP A 12 1.26 9.68 -4.00
CA ASP A 12 2.39 10.35 -4.64
C ASP A 12 3.27 9.40 -5.47
N VAL A 13 3.47 8.18 -5.00
CA VAL A 13 4.20 7.13 -5.71
C VAL A 13 3.39 6.66 -6.93
N LEU A 14 2.14 6.27 -6.73
CA LEU A 14 1.36 5.59 -7.75
C LEU A 14 0.96 6.50 -8.90
N LYS A 15 0.78 7.81 -8.67
CA LYS A 15 0.49 8.76 -9.76
C LYS A 15 1.62 8.83 -10.81
N ASN A 16 2.84 8.47 -10.41
CA ASN A 16 4.04 8.45 -11.26
C ASN A 16 4.44 7.04 -11.70
N ALA A 17 3.73 6.00 -11.24
CA ALA A 17 4.08 4.62 -11.55
C ALA A 17 3.75 4.27 -13.01
N PRO A 18 4.58 3.44 -13.68
CA PRO A 18 4.30 2.99 -15.04
C PRO A 18 2.93 2.32 -15.18
N GLY A 19 2.20 2.71 -16.22
CA GLY A 19 0.86 2.16 -16.50
C GLY A 19 -0.29 2.83 -15.75
N THR A 20 0.00 3.77 -14.84
CA THR A 20 -1.04 4.58 -14.20
C THR A 20 -1.65 5.59 -15.17
N VAL A 21 -2.98 5.61 -15.22
CA VAL A 21 -3.76 6.65 -15.90
C VAL A 21 -4.27 7.68 -14.90
N ARG A 22 -4.77 7.22 -13.74
CA ARG A 22 -5.29 8.08 -12.67
C ARG A 22 -5.12 7.41 -11.32
N VAL A 23 -4.79 8.19 -10.30
CA VAL A 23 -4.82 7.79 -8.89
C VAL A 23 -5.50 8.88 -8.09
N GLN A 24 -6.39 8.48 -7.18
CA GLN A 24 -7.08 9.37 -6.27
C GLN A 24 -7.43 8.61 -4.99
N THR A 25 -7.80 9.32 -3.92
CA THR A 25 -8.31 8.65 -2.71
C THR A 25 -9.67 8.00 -3.00
N LEU A 26 -10.08 7.00 -2.21
CA LEU A 26 -11.44 6.46 -2.31
C LEU A 26 -12.50 7.53 -2.05
N ALA A 27 -12.25 8.44 -1.11
CA ALA A 27 -13.15 9.56 -0.82
C ALA A 27 -13.34 10.47 -2.03
N ASP A 28 -12.25 10.83 -2.74
CA ASP A 28 -12.33 11.63 -3.98
C ASP A 28 -13.03 10.87 -5.12
N ALA A 29 -12.98 9.53 -5.09
CA ALA A 29 -13.73 8.67 -6.01
C ALA A 29 -15.21 8.48 -5.61
N GLY A 30 -15.66 9.12 -4.52
CA GLY A 30 -17.02 9.04 -4.01
C GLY A 30 -17.30 7.86 -3.07
N ASP A 31 -16.29 7.07 -2.71
CA ASP A 31 -16.42 5.97 -1.75
C ASP A 31 -15.93 6.40 -0.36
N THR A 32 -16.88 6.65 0.52
CA THR A 32 -16.64 7.13 1.90
C THR A 32 -16.78 6.04 2.96
N ASN A 33 -17.01 4.79 2.55
CA ASN A 33 -17.12 3.65 3.49
C ASN A 33 -15.77 3.31 4.15
N TYR A 34 -14.68 3.74 3.54
CA TYR A 34 -13.31 3.44 3.95
C TYR A 34 -12.56 4.74 4.24
N PRO A 35 -12.15 5.00 5.50
CA PRO A 35 -11.48 6.25 5.85
C PRO A 35 -10.19 6.50 5.06
N TYR A 36 -9.49 5.43 4.69
CA TYR A 36 -8.28 5.47 3.90
C TYR A 36 -8.34 4.43 2.79
N GLY A 37 -7.93 4.84 1.59
CA GLY A 37 -7.87 3.97 0.43
C GLY A 37 -7.58 4.72 -0.87
N LEU A 38 -7.32 3.96 -1.93
CA LEU A 38 -6.96 4.48 -3.24
C LEU A 38 -7.82 3.83 -4.33
N ALA A 39 -8.25 4.64 -5.29
CA ALA A 39 -8.74 4.18 -6.58
C ALA A 39 -7.62 4.41 -7.62
N VAL A 40 -7.19 3.34 -8.26
CA VAL A 40 -6.11 3.33 -9.25
C VAL A 40 -6.67 2.88 -10.58
N THR A 41 -6.65 3.76 -11.58
CA THR A 41 -7.02 3.45 -12.95
C THR A 41 -5.77 3.19 -13.78
N THR A 42 -5.71 2.04 -14.44
CA THR A 42 -4.70 1.70 -15.45
C THR A 42 -5.39 1.41 -16.79
N ALA A 43 -4.62 1.06 -17.83
CA ALA A 43 -5.18 0.62 -19.11
C ALA A 43 -6.10 -0.62 -18.99
N ASN A 44 -5.94 -1.42 -17.92
CA ASN A 44 -6.72 -2.63 -17.68
C ASN A 44 -7.99 -2.38 -16.85
N GLY A 45 -8.23 -1.14 -16.41
CA GLY A 45 -9.40 -0.76 -15.61
C GLY A 45 -9.06 -0.12 -14.27
N GLU A 46 -10.10 0.11 -13.45
CA GLU A 46 -9.96 0.65 -12.10
C GLU A 46 -9.87 -0.50 -11.08
N THR A 47 -8.88 -0.41 -10.19
CA THR A 47 -8.79 -1.23 -8.98
C THR A 47 -8.88 -0.33 -7.75
N ARG A 48 -9.62 -0.80 -6.74
CA ARG A 48 -9.83 -0.08 -5.48
C ARG A 48 -9.15 -0.80 -4.33
N TRP A 49 -8.51 -0.04 -3.46
CA TRP A 49 -7.72 -0.54 -2.35
C TRP A 49 -8.13 0.16 -1.06
N GLN A 50 -8.57 -0.61 -0.07
CA GLN A 50 -8.73 -0.15 1.30
C GLN A 50 -7.37 -0.18 2.01
N ILE A 51 -7.07 0.86 2.79
CA ILE A 51 -5.88 0.90 3.65
C ILE A 51 -6.32 0.84 5.12
N ILE A 52 -5.77 -0.12 5.87
CA ILE A 52 -6.03 -0.29 7.30
C ILE A 52 -4.70 -0.20 8.04
N GLY A 53 -4.60 0.70 9.02
CA GLY A 53 -3.43 0.82 9.89
C GLY A 53 -3.50 -0.06 11.12
N GLN A 54 -2.33 -0.56 11.51
CA GLN A 54 -2.08 -1.06 12.85
C GLN A 54 -0.89 -0.29 13.43
N LEU A 55 -1.07 0.28 14.62
CA LEU A 55 0.02 0.95 15.36
C LEU A 55 1.06 -0.06 15.84
N ALA A 56 2.26 0.42 16.15
CA ALA A 56 3.26 -0.42 16.79
C ALA A 56 2.79 -0.81 18.21
N ASP A 57 3.34 -1.91 18.73
CA ASP A 57 2.99 -2.39 20.07
C ASP A 57 3.34 -1.32 21.12
N GLY A 58 2.34 -0.94 21.93
CA GLY A 58 2.49 0.08 22.97
C GLY A 58 2.32 1.53 22.49
N GLU A 59 2.19 1.78 21.18
CA GLU A 59 1.84 3.10 20.67
C GLU A 59 0.36 3.42 20.87
N ARG A 60 0.08 4.72 21.03
CA ARG A 60 -1.27 5.26 21.13
C ARG A 60 -1.52 6.30 20.03
N HIS A 61 -2.79 6.58 19.78
CA HIS A 61 -3.20 7.54 18.74
C HIS A 61 -2.88 9.01 19.10
N ASP A 62 -2.64 9.30 20.37
CA ASP A 62 -2.31 10.64 20.90
C ASP A 62 -0.84 11.03 20.74
N ASN A 63 0.06 10.06 20.55
CA ASN A 63 1.49 10.33 20.32
C ASN A 63 1.74 10.84 18.89
N ALA A 64 2.67 11.78 18.71
CA ALA A 64 3.10 12.18 17.37
C ALA A 64 3.67 10.98 16.58
N ASP A 65 3.37 10.89 15.28
CA ASP A 65 4.01 9.90 14.40
C ASP A 65 5.49 10.30 14.21
N ALA A 66 6.39 9.59 14.87
CA ALA A 66 7.83 9.77 14.70
C ALA A 66 8.32 8.78 13.63
N PRO A 67 8.77 9.25 12.44
CA PRO A 67 9.34 8.37 11.43
C PRO A 67 10.52 7.59 11.99
N VAL A 68 10.53 6.28 11.75
CA VAL A 68 11.70 5.43 11.98
C VAL A 68 12.19 4.96 10.63
N GLU A 69 13.44 5.27 10.33
CA GLU A 69 14.07 4.98 9.05
C GLU A 69 15.07 3.82 9.18
N GLY A 70 15.27 3.09 8.09
CA GLY A 70 16.24 2.01 7.97
C GLY A 70 16.52 1.70 6.50
N ALA A 71 17.05 0.49 6.24
CA ALA A 71 17.22 0.02 4.87
C ALA A 71 15.84 -0.11 4.20
N PRO A 72 15.65 0.40 2.96
CA PRO A 72 14.42 0.21 2.23
C PRO A 72 14.10 -1.28 2.04
N ALA A 73 12.80 -1.59 1.99
CA ALA A 73 12.35 -2.95 1.69
C ALA A 73 12.89 -3.43 0.35
N GLY A 74 13.36 -4.68 0.33
CA GLY A 74 13.62 -5.38 -0.92
C GLY A 74 12.33 -5.51 -1.74
N TRP A 75 12.44 -5.34 -3.06
CA TRP A 75 11.31 -5.38 -3.97
C TRP A 75 11.65 -6.11 -5.26
N GLN A 76 10.63 -6.50 -6.01
CA GLN A 76 10.74 -7.12 -7.32
C GLN A 76 9.87 -6.32 -8.30
N ALA A 77 10.36 -6.13 -9.52
CA ALA A 77 9.57 -5.53 -10.57
C ALA A 77 8.35 -6.42 -10.89
N ALA A 78 7.24 -5.79 -11.25
CA ALA A 78 6.10 -6.51 -11.78
C ALA A 78 6.37 -6.92 -13.22
N GLU A 79 6.00 -8.16 -13.57
CA GLU A 79 6.18 -8.71 -14.91
C GLU A 79 4.98 -8.40 -15.81
N PRO A 80 5.12 -8.38 -17.15
CA PRO A 80 3.99 -8.30 -18.04
C PRO A 80 2.96 -9.42 -17.79
N GLY A 81 1.71 -9.04 -17.53
CA GLY A 81 0.63 -9.99 -17.21
C GLY A 81 0.40 -10.21 -15.71
N ASP A 82 1.25 -9.63 -14.85
CA ASP A 82 1.01 -9.64 -13.41
C ASP A 82 -0.30 -8.92 -13.03
N GLY A 83 -0.91 -9.42 -11.96
CA GLY A 83 -2.13 -8.83 -11.40
C GLY A 83 -1.90 -7.49 -10.71
N PRO A 84 -2.98 -6.76 -10.37
CA PRO A 84 -2.89 -5.43 -9.77
C PRO A 84 -2.20 -5.44 -8.39
N GLU A 85 -2.20 -6.55 -7.66
CA GLU A 85 -1.45 -6.71 -6.41
C GLU A 85 0.07 -6.68 -6.61
N ALA A 86 0.58 -7.41 -7.61
CA ALA A 86 2.00 -7.46 -7.93
C ALA A 86 2.50 -6.09 -8.40
N TRP A 87 1.74 -5.44 -9.29
CA TRP A 87 2.00 -4.08 -9.74
C TRP A 87 2.05 -3.09 -8.57
N LEU A 88 1.08 -3.16 -7.64
CA LEU A 88 1.05 -2.28 -6.47
C LEU A 88 2.27 -2.50 -5.57
N ALA A 89 2.63 -3.75 -5.31
CA ALA A 89 3.81 -4.09 -4.49
C ALA A 89 5.11 -3.59 -5.14
N ALA A 90 5.26 -3.76 -6.46
CA ALA A 90 6.40 -3.26 -7.21
C ALA A 90 6.49 -1.73 -7.16
N ALA A 91 5.38 -1.02 -7.38
CA ALA A 91 5.36 0.45 -7.35
C ALA A 91 5.71 1.01 -5.97
N VAL A 92 5.14 0.45 -4.90
CA VAL A 92 5.46 0.84 -3.52
C VAL A 92 6.92 0.51 -3.16
N GLY A 93 7.42 -0.65 -3.60
CA GLY A 93 8.80 -1.08 -3.36
C GLY A 93 9.83 -0.23 -4.09
N GLN A 94 9.56 0.11 -5.36
CA GLN A 94 10.43 0.94 -6.20
C GLN A 94 10.60 2.37 -5.67
N ALA A 95 9.67 2.85 -4.84
CA ALA A 95 9.81 4.13 -4.16
C ALA A 95 10.92 4.14 -3.10
N GLU A 96 11.46 2.96 -2.72
CA GLU A 96 12.59 2.79 -1.81
C GLU A 96 12.47 3.62 -0.52
N SER A 97 11.25 3.70 0.02
CA SER A 97 10.98 4.47 1.24
C SER A 97 11.79 3.94 2.41
N PRO A 98 12.57 4.79 3.11
CA PRO A 98 13.40 4.36 4.23
C PRO A 98 12.56 3.97 5.45
N GLU A 99 11.27 4.34 5.52
CA GLU A 99 10.36 3.94 6.61
C GLU A 99 9.79 2.52 6.42
N ILE A 100 9.83 1.99 5.20
CA ILE A 100 9.26 0.67 4.87
C ILE A 100 10.32 -0.40 5.03
N ALA A 101 10.11 -1.30 5.99
CA ALA A 101 11.00 -2.41 6.30
C ALA A 101 10.76 -3.63 5.40
N ARG A 102 9.49 -3.91 5.07
CA ARG A 102 9.10 -5.10 4.30
C ARG A 102 7.76 -4.92 3.62
N ILE A 103 7.60 -5.49 2.43
CA ILE A 103 6.32 -5.58 1.72
C ILE A 103 6.00 -7.06 1.51
N GLU A 104 4.81 -7.48 1.87
CA GLU A 104 4.38 -8.88 1.77
C GLU A 104 3.04 -8.97 1.04
N ARG A 105 3.10 -9.49 -0.18
CA ARG A 105 1.94 -9.83 -1.02
C ARG A 105 1.13 -10.96 -0.41
N TRP A 106 -0.19 -10.87 -0.47
CA TRP A 106 -1.10 -11.86 0.12
C TRP A 106 -1.30 -13.06 -0.80
N SER A 107 -1.26 -12.84 -2.12
CA SER A 107 -1.50 -13.89 -3.11
C SER A 107 -0.38 -14.93 -3.22
N VAL A 108 0.73 -14.74 -2.51
CA VAL A 108 1.92 -15.62 -2.55
C VAL A 108 2.24 -16.24 -1.18
N ARG A 109 1.37 -16.02 -0.19
CA ARG A 109 1.51 -16.60 1.16
C ARG A 109 1.05 -18.05 1.15
N GLU A 110 1.53 -18.84 2.09
CA GLU A 110 1.00 -20.18 2.31
C GLU A 110 -0.48 -20.12 2.77
N GLY A 111 -1.35 -20.87 2.09
CA GLY A 111 -2.79 -20.91 2.40
C GLY A 111 -3.56 -19.72 1.83
N GLU A 112 -3.04 -19.14 0.75
CA GLU A 112 -3.64 -18.04 0.02
C GLU A 112 -5.06 -18.38 -0.48
N ARG A 113 -5.89 -17.35 -0.56
CA ARG A 113 -7.22 -17.44 -1.17
C ARG A 113 -7.24 -16.59 -2.43
N PRO A 114 -7.68 -17.12 -3.59
CA PRO A 114 -7.65 -16.38 -4.86
C PRO A 114 -8.41 -15.05 -4.85
N ASP A 115 -9.42 -14.93 -3.98
CA ASP A 115 -10.28 -13.77 -3.79
C ASP A 115 -9.74 -12.74 -2.78
N HIS A 116 -8.63 -13.03 -2.09
CA HIS A 116 -8.03 -12.18 -1.06
C HIS A 116 -6.73 -11.52 -1.55
N GLN A 117 -6.86 -10.63 -2.54
CA GLN A 117 -5.72 -9.86 -3.04
C GLN A 117 -5.39 -8.67 -2.14
N GLY A 118 -4.10 -8.44 -1.91
CA GLY A 118 -3.63 -7.38 -1.03
C GLY A 118 -2.15 -7.47 -0.70
N LEU A 119 -1.68 -6.50 0.07
CA LEU A 119 -0.34 -6.51 0.62
C LEU A 119 -0.33 -6.03 2.06
N THR A 120 0.66 -6.48 2.82
CA THR A 120 1.00 -5.89 4.11
C THR A 120 2.31 -5.14 3.95
N VAL A 121 2.31 -3.86 4.29
CA VAL A 121 3.50 -3.03 4.45
C VAL A 121 3.87 -3.03 5.91
N PHE A 122 5.11 -3.41 6.21
CA PHE A 122 5.70 -3.36 7.54
C PHE A 122 6.62 -2.16 7.60
N PHE A 123 6.46 -1.32 8.62
CA PHE A 123 7.32 -0.16 8.85
C PHE A 123 8.39 -0.48 9.89
N HIS A 124 9.52 0.23 9.85
CA HIS A 124 10.62 0.03 10.83
C HIS A 124 10.21 0.36 12.26
N ASN A 125 9.22 1.22 12.47
CA ASN A 125 8.68 1.51 13.80
C ASN A 125 7.80 0.38 14.35
N GLY A 126 7.57 -0.71 13.61
CA GLY A 126 6.73 -1.85 14.02
C GLY A 126 5.25 -1.71 13.65
N ALA A 127 4.82 -0.54 13.18
CA ALA A 127 3.48 -0.36 12.63
C ALA A 127 3.30 -1.14 11.31
N LYS A 128 2.04 -1.35 10.92
CA LYS A 128 1.69 -2.03 9.65
C LYS A 128 0.60 -1.28 8.92
N ALA A 129 0.64 -1.34 7.59
CA ALA A 129 -0.49 -1.00 6.74
C ALA A 129 -0.94 -2.25 5.97
N TYR A 130 -2.22 -2.59 6.10
CA TYR A 130 -2.87 -3.64 5.32
C TYR A 130 -3.58 -2.97 4.15
N VAL A 131 -3.19 -3.30 2.93
CA VAL A 131 -3.77 -2.76 1.70
C VAL A 131 -4.54 -3.87 1.02
N ARG A 132 -5.86 -3.82 1.13
CA ARG A 132 -6.78 -4.87 0.68
C ARG A 132 -7.49 -4.43 -0.60
N LYS A 133 -7.54 -5.30 -1.61
CA LYS A 133 -8.38 -5.07 -2.80
C LYS A 133 -9.86 -5.15 -2.43
N LEU A 134 -10.64 -4.19 -2.93
CA LEU A 134 -12.11 -4.16 -2.81
C LEU A 134 -12.79 -4.88 -3.97
#